data_AF-A0AAV4X2A1-F1
#
_entry.id   AF-A0AAV4X2A1-F1
#
_cell.length_a   1.000
_cell.length_b   1.000
_cell.length_c   1.000
_cell.angle_alpha   90.00
_cell.angle_beta   90.00
_cell.angle_gamma   90.00
#
_symmetry.space_group_name_H-M   'P 1'
#
loop_
_entity.id
_entity.type
_entity.pdbx_description
1 polymer ?
#
loop_
_entity_poly.entity_id
_entity_poly.type
_entity_poly.pdbx_seq_one_letter_code
_entity_poly.pdbx_strand_id
1 'polypeptide(L)'
;MHGQCPIGKESWYFYQQAMANGKTISEKYTGLPNNILNIIKPVYLELCSRDLLQKCLHGKTQNANESFNSTLWRRVPKETFVWLKTVKIGAYDAAIQFNVGYMGCLTVFEKLNIEILDFLH
;
A
#
# COMPACT_ATOMS: atom_id res chain seq x y z
N MET A 1 -15.01 12.90 -9.51
CA MET A 1 -13.55 12.71 -9.62
C MET A 1 -12.92 13.38 -10.85
N HIS A 2 -13.58 13.43 -12.02
CA HIS A 2 -13.03 14.17 -13.18
C HIS A 2 -12.88 15.68 -12.97
N GLY A 3 -13.70 16.30 -12.11
CA GLY A 3 -13.61 17.72 -11.77
C GLY A 3 -12.42 18.12 -10.90
N GLN A 4 -11.63 17.17 -10.40
CA GLN A 4 -10.39 17.44 -9.65
C GLN A 4 -9.14 17.23 -10.49
N CYS A 5 -9.30 16.87 -11.76
CA CYS A 5 -8.16 16.69 -12.63
C CYS A 5 -7.63 18.07 -13.09
N PRO A 6 -6.31 18.32 -13.07
CA PRO A 6 -5.73 19.51 -13.65
C PRO A 6 -6.15 19.66 -15.12
N ILE A 7 -6.44 20.89 -15.52
CA ILE A 7 -6.79 21.23 -16.91
C ILE A 7 -5.50 21.45 -17.70
N GLY A 8 -5.48 21.05 -18.97
CA GLY A 8 -4.37 21.33 -19.88
C GLY A 8 -3.65 20.07 -20.37
N LYS A 9 -2.56 20.28 -21.11
CA LYS A 9 -1.81 19.22 -21.80
C LYS A 9 -1.11 18.26 -20.83
N GLU A 10 -0.77 18.75 -19.64
CA GLU A 10 -0.16 17.99 -18.54
C GLU A 10 -1.20 17.31 -17.63
N SER A 11 -2.47 17.32 -18.03
CA SER A 11 -3.52 16.61 -17.30
C SER A 11 -3.27 15.11 -17.32
N TRP A 12 -3.35 14.46 -16.16
CA TRP A 12 -3.31 13.00 -16.07
C TRP A 12 -4.62 12.34 -16.55
N TYR A 13 -5.68 13.12 -16.77
CA TYR A 13 -6.93 12.63 -17.34
C TYR A 13 -6.93 12.83 -18.85
N PHE A 14 -6.98 11.70 -19.57
CA PHE A 14 -6.86 11.66 -21.02
C PHE A 14 -7.85 12.58 -21.76
N TYR A 15 -9.07 12.77 -21.22
CA TYR A 15 -10.09 13.60 -21.84
C TYR A 15 -9.71 15.08 -21.83
N GLN A 16 -9.25 15.58 -20.67
CA GLN A 16 -8.78 16.96 -20.52
C GLN A 16 -7.54 17.22 -21.36
N GLN A 17 -6.63 16.24 -21.44
CA GLN A 17 -5.46 16.31 -22.31
C GLN A 17 -5.83 16.34 -23.80
N ALA A 18 -6.79 15.53 -24.24
CA ALA A 18 -7.26 15.51 -25.62
C ALA A 18 -7.98 16.80 -26.00
N MET A 19 -8.83 17.33 -25.12
CA MET A 19 -9.46 18.66 -25.29
C MET A 19 -8.39 19.76 -25.43
N ALA A 20 -7.40 19.77 -24.54
CA ALA A 20 -6.31 20.76 -24.58
C ALA A 20 -5.39 20.64 -25.82
N ASN A 21 -5.40 19.49 -26.48
CA ASN A 21 -4.65 19.22 -27.71
C ASN A 21 -5.53 19.30 -28.98
N GLY A 22 -6.79 19.74 -28.86
CA GLY A 22 -7.70 19.88 -30.01
C GLY A 22 -8.07 18.54 -30.67
N LYS A 23 -7.93 17.42 -29.97
CA LYS A 23 -8.29 16.09 -30.49
C LYS A 23 -9.75 15.79 -30.16
N THR A 24 -10.53 15.43 -31.17
CA THR A 24 -11.90 14.94 -30.97
C THR A 24 -11.86 13.51 -30.46
N ILE A 25 -12.35 13.28 -29.24
CA ILE A 25 -12.48 11.93 -28.70
C ILE A 25 -13.79 11.34 -29.20
N SER A 26 -13.72 10.29 -30.01
CA SER A 26 -14.87 9.45 -30.30
C SER A 26 -15.12 8.55 -29.08
N GLU A 27 -16.13 8.89 -28.29
CA GLU A 27 -16.54 8.06 -27.15
C GLU A 27 -17.17 6.76 -27.66
N LYS A 28 -16.36 5.72 -27.82
CA LYS A 28 -16.80 4.34 -28.11
C LYS A 28 -17.20 3.55 -26.85
N TYR A 29 -17.30 4.21 -25.70
CA TYR A 29 -17.69 3.56 -24.45
C TYR A 29 -19.18 3.78 -24.20
N THR A 30 -20.00 2.77 -24.47
CA THR A 30 -21.29 2.65 -23.81
C THR A 30 -20.99 2.44 -22.33
N GLY A 31 -21.12 3.51 -21.55
CA GLY A 31 -20.92 3.45 -20.10
C GLY A 31 -21.81 2.38 -19.44
N LEU A 32 -21.60 2.16 -18.14
CA LEU A 32 -22.44 1.23 -17.39
C LEU A 32 -23.93 1.62 -17.54
N PRO A 33 -24.84 0.64 -17.70
CA PRO A 33 -26.27 0.90 -17.72
C PRO A 33 -26.74 1.71 -16.51
N ASN A 34 -27.71 2.60 -16.69
CA ASN A 34 -28.17 3.52 -15.65
C ASN A 34 -28.65 2.82 -14.37
N ASN A 35 -29.27 1.65 -14.48
CA ASN A 35 -29.68 0.84 -13.33
C ASN A 35 -28.48 0.38 -12.49
N ILE A 36 -27.36 0.02 -13.13
CA ILE A 36 -26.12 -0.37 -12.46
C ILE A 36 -25.45 0.86 -11.83
N LEU A 37 -25.40 1.98 -12.55
CA LEU A 37 -24.87 3.24 -12.02
C LEU A 37 -25.62 3.71 -10.78
N ASN A 38 -26.95 3.62 -10.77
CA ASN A 38 -27.77 4.03 -9.63
C ASN A 38 -27.48 3.19 -8.37
N ILE A 39 -27.05 1.94 -8.53
CA ILE A 39 -26.65 1.07 -7.41
C ILE A 39 -25.22 1.38 -6.96
N ILE A 40 -24.28 1.52 -7.90
CA ILE A 40 -22.85 1.67 -7.59
C ILE A 40 -22.51 3.08 -7.10
N LYS A 41 -23.12 4.12 -7.70
CA LYS A 41 -22.80 5.52 -7.41
C LYS A 41 -22.93 5.89 -5.92
N PRO A 42 -23.99 5.55 -5.17
CA PRO A 42 -24.07 5.87 -3.75
C PRO A 42 -22.95 5.19 -2.94
N VAL A 43 -22.69 3.90 -3.18
CA VAL A 43 -21.61 3.14 -2.51
C VAL A 43 -20.25 3.78 -2.80
N TYR A 44 -19.99 4.10 -4.08
CA TYR A 44 -18.76 4.75 -4.48
C TYR A 44 -18.56 6.13 -3.81
N LEU A 45 -19.62 6.94 -3.72
CA LEU A 45 -19.56 8.26 -3.07
C LEU A 45 -19.31 8.14 -1.57
N GLU A 46 -19.91 7.15 -0.91
CA GLU A 46 -19.67 6.86 0.51
C GLU A 46 -18.21 6.45 0.76
N LEU A 47 -17.65 5.60 -0.11
CA LEU A 47 -16.23 5.21 -0.07
C LEU A 47 -15.28 6.38 -0.33
N CYS A 48 -15.73 7.42 -1.02
CA CYS A 48 -14.97 8.65 -1.26
C CYS A 48 -15.17 9.71 -0.17
N SER A 49 -15.93 9.43 0.89
CA SER A 49 -16.21 10.40 1.95
C SER A 49 -14.93 10.80 2.70
N ARG A 50 -14.86 12.09 3.07
CA ARG A 50 -13.72 12.62 3.84
C ARG A 50 -13.62 11.97 5.23
N ASP A 51 -14.76 11.61 5.83
CA ASP A 51 -14.81 10.94 7.12
C ASP A 51 -14.18 9.54 7.06
N LEU A 52 -14.41 8.79 5.97
CA LEU A 52 -13.75 7.50 5.75
C LEU A 52 -12.26 7.68 5.47
N LEU A 53 -11.90 8.67 4.66
CA LEU A 53 -10.49 9.00 4.39
C LEU A 53 -9.75 9.38 5.68
N GLN A 54 -10.35 10.17 6.56
CA GLN A 54 -9.76 10.58 7.83
C GLN A 54 -9.50 9.37 8.76
N LYS A 55 -10.34 8.33 8.71
CA LYS A 55 -10.07 7.07 9.43
C LYS A 55 -8.83 6.36 8.88
N CYS A 56 -8.59 6.41 7.57
CA CYS A 56 -7.39 5.85 6.94
C CYS A 56 -6.11 6.64 7.26
N LEU A 57 -6.20 7.97 7.47
CA LEU A 57 -5.05 8.82 7.77
C LEU A 57 -4.38 8.52 9.12
N HIS A 58 -5.08 7.87 10.05
CA HIS A 58 -4.50 7.47 11.34
C HIS A 58 -3.49 6.32 11.23
N GLY A 59 -3.29 5.75 10.03
CA GLY A 59 -2.23 4.76 9.77
C GLY A 59 -2.34 3.47 10.57
N LYS A 60 -3.43 3.27 11.33
CA LYS A 60 -3.71 2.02 12.00
C LYS A 60 -4.11 1.02 10.94
N THR A 61 -3.23 0.06 10.66
CA THR A 61 -3.56 -1.09 9.84
C THR A 61 -4.81 -1.76 10.41
N GLN A 62 -5.71 -2.22 9.53
CA GLN A 62 -6.97 -2.84 9.96
C GLN A 62 -6.76 -4.07 10.86
N ASN A 63 -5.54 -4.62 10.92
CA ASN A 63 -5.17 -5.69 11.85
C ASN A 63 -3.64 -5.73 12.09
N ALA A 64 -3.15 -4.97 13.08
CA ALA A 64 -1.73 -4.97 13.46
C ALA A 64 -1.23 -6.38 13.83
N ASN A 65 -2.09 -7.20 14.45
CA ASN A 65 -1.76 -8.56 14.84
C ASN A 65 -1.55 -9.47 13.62
N GLU A 66 -2.38 -9.36 12.59
CA GLU A 66 -2.22 -10.14 11.36
C GLU A 66 -0.99 -9.71 10.56
N SER A 67 -0.72 -8.41 10.47
CA SER A 67 0.50 -7.89 9.83
C SER A 67 1.77 -8.36 10.55
N PHE A 68 1.79 -8.30 11.88
CA PHE A 68 2.89 -8.83 12.68
C PHE A 68 3.04 -10.35 12.51
N ASN A 69 1.94 -11.10 12.65
CA ASN A 69 1.94 -12.55 12.49
C ASN A 69 2.41 -12.97 11.10
N SER A 70 1.99 -12.26 10.04
CA SER A 70 2.48 -12.49 8.68
C SER A 70 3.99 -12.29 8.58
N THR A 71 4.54 -11.30 9.28
CA THR A 71 6.00 -11.06 9.32
C THR A 71 6.71 -12.18 10.08
N LEU A 72 6.19 -12.58 11.24
CA LEU A 72 6.71 -13.69 12.04
C LEU A 72 6.75 -15.00 11.27
N TRP A 73 5.64 -15.39 10.62
CA TRP A 73 5.56 -16.67 9.91
C TRP A 73 6.38 -16.69 8.62
N ARG A 74 6.69 -15.53 8.04
CA ARG A 74 7.66 -15.43 6.95
C ARG A 74 9.10 -15.68 7.41
N ARG A 75 9.44 -15.33 8.65
CA ARG A 75 10.76 -15.56 9.25
C ARG A 75 10.89 -16.97 9.83
N VAL A 76 9.83 -17.46 10.48
CA VAL A 76 9.77 -18.77 11.12
C VAL A 76 8.50 -19.48 10.63
N PRO A 77 8.57 -20.19 9.49
CA PRO A 77 7.40 -20.89 8.95
C PRO A 77 6.86 -21.92 9.94
N LYS A 78 5.52 -21.97 10.09
CA LYS A 78 4.84 -22.90 11.01
C LYS A 78 5.06 -24.36 10.65
N GLU A 79 5.24 -24.64 9.37
CA GLU A 79 5.39 -25.98 8.81
C GLU A 79 6.82 -26.54 8.98
N THR A 80 7.76 -25.72 9.45
CA THR A 80 9.17 -26.11 9.62
C THR A 80 9.50 -26.29 11.08
N PHE A 81 9.87 -27.51 11.47
CA PHE A 81 10.40 -27.75 12.81
C PHE A 81 11.76 -27.08 12.97
N VAL A 82 11.88 -26.20 13.98
CA VAL A 82 13.13 -25.53 14.34
C VAL A 82 13.30 -25.52 15.86
N TRP A 83 14.54 -25.39 16.31
CA TRP A 83 14.86 -25.28 17.74
C TRP A 83 14.26 -24.01 18.35
N LEU A 84 13.95 -24.06 19.65
CA LEU A 84 13.41 -22.91 20.41
C LEU A 84 14.29 -21.65 20.25
N LYS A 85 15.61 -21.81 20.18
CA LYS A 85 16.54 -20.69 19.97
C LYS A 85 16.28 -19.98 18.63
N THR A 86 16.04 -20.73 17.57
CA THR A 86 15.71 -20.20 16.24
C THR A 86 14.37 -19.46 16.25
N VAL A 87 13.34 -20.04 16.89
CA VAL A 87 12.03 -19.38 17.04
C VAL A 87 12.18 -18.03 17.76
N LYS A 88 12.94 -17.98 18.85
CA LYS A 88 13.19 -16.75 19.61
C LYS A 88 13.86 -15.68 18.75
N ILE A 89 14.94 -16.04 18.04
CA ILE A 89 15.66 -15.10 17.17
C ILE A 89 14.75 -14.57 16.06
N GLY A 90 14.01 -15.45 15.39
CA GLY A 90 13.08 -15.05 14.34
C GLY A 90 11.93 -14.17 14.84
N ALA A 91 11.46 -14.37 16.08
CA ALA A 91 10.48 -13.49 16.70
C ALA A 91 11.03 -12.09 17.01
N TYR A 92 12.28 -11.99 17.49
CA TYR A 92 12.94 -10.70 17.67
C TYR A 92 13.18 -9.98 16.34
N ASP A 93 13.65 -10.67 15.31
CA ASP A 93 13.82 -10.12 13.95
C ASP A 93 12.48 -9.60 13.39
N ALA A 94 11.41 -10.39 13.50
CA ALA A 94 10.08 -9.98 13.07
C ALA A 94 9.58 -8.73 13.83
N ALA A 95 9.84 -8.64 15.14
CA ALA A 95 9.48 -7.47 15.94
C ALA A 95 10.28 -6.22 15.54
N ILE A 96 11.57 -6.35 15.26
CA ILE A 96 12.41 -5.25 14.78
C ILE A 96 11.87 -4.76 13.43
N GLN A 97 11.64 -5.68 12.50
CA GLN A 97 11.18 -5.32 11.16
C GLN A 97 9.78 -4.73 11.14
N PHE A 98 8.89 -5.20 12.01
CA PHE A 98 7.53 -4.65 12.13
C PHE A 98 7.53 -3.21 12.67
N ASN A 99 8.42 -2.89 13.63
CA ASN A 99 8.42 -1.59 14.28
C ASN A 99 9.33 -0.55 13.59
N VAL A 100 10.48 -0.97 13.06
CA VAL A 100 11.55 -0.06 12.59
C VAL A 100 12.01 -0.42 11.16
N GLY A 101 11.44 -1.45 10.55
CA GLY A 101 11.85 -1.93 9.23
C GLY A 101 13.29 -2.45 9.23
N TYR A 102 13.93 -2.45 8.05
CA TYR A 102 15.30 -2.97 7.88
C TYR A 102 16.37 -2.13 8.58
N MET A 103 16.09 -0.86 8.89
CA MET A 103 17.03 -0.01 9.63
C MET A 103 17.36 -0.58 11.00
N GLY A 104 16.38 -1.18 11.68
CA GLY A 104 16.61 -1.84 12.96
C GLY A 104 17.52 -3.08 12.85
N CYS A 105 17.52 -3.77 11.71
CA CYS A 105 18.44 -4.89 11.46
C CYS A 105 19.89 -4.41 11.35
N LEU A 106 20.13 -3.22 10.78
CA LEU A 106 21.49 -2.64 10.67
C LEU A 106 22.10 -2.43 12.06
N THR A 107 21.33 -1.90 13.02
CA THR A 107 21.79 -1.75 14.41
C THR A 107 22.13 -3.10 15.06
N VAL A 108 21.40 -4.17 14.75
CA VAL A 108 21.75 -5.52 15.24
C VAL A 108 23.07 -5.99 14.63
N PHE A 109 23.28 -5.79 13.33
CA PHE A 109 24.52 -6.16 12.64
C PHE A 109 25.72 -5.41 13.21
N GLU A 110 25.61 -4.10 13.43
CA GLU A 110 26.63 -3.29 14.10
C GLU A 110 26.98 -3.87 15.48
N LYS A 111 25.98 -4.21 16.30
CA LYS A 111 26.20 -4.77 17.66
C LYS A 111 26.82 -6.16 17.63
N LEU A 112 26.63 -6.92 16.56
CA LEU A 112 27.25 -8.22 16.33
C LEU A 112 28.61 -8.11 15.63
N ASN A 113 29.09 -6.89 15.35
CA ASN A 113 30.30 -6.63 14.57
C ASN A 113 30.27 -7.29 13.18
N ILE A 114 29.10 -7.29 12.54
CA ILE A 114 28.92 -7.76 11.16
C ILE A 114 29.09 -6.56 10.24
N GLU A 115 30.02 -6.67 9.28
CA GLU A 115 30.27 -5.65 8.28
C GLU A 115 29.05 -5.47 7.36
N ILE A 116 28.59 -4.22 7.23
CA ILE A 116 27.50 -3.87 6.32
C ILE A 116 28.17 -3.36 5.03
N LEU A 117 28.02 -4.10 3.94
CA LEU A 117 28.48 -3.65 2.63
C LEU A 117 27.51 -2.60 2.09
N ASP A 118 28.02 -1.42 1.74
CA ASP A 118 27.24 -0.39 1.06
C ASP A 118 26.90 -0.84 -0.37
N PHE A 119 25.67 -1.27 -0.60
CA PHE A 119 25.14 -1.62 -1.94
C PHE A 119 24.48 -0.43 -2.64
N LEU A 120 25.01 0.78 -2.45
CA LEU A 120 24.58 1.97 -3.17
C LEU A 120 25.65 2.37 -4.19
N HIS A 121 25.57 1.75 -5.37
CA HIS A 121 26.08 2.28 -6.63
C HIS A 121 24.93 2.40 -7.62
#